data_AF-A0A1I0XFF6-F1
#
_entry.id   AF-A0A1I0XFF6-F1
#
_cell.length_a   1.000
_cell.length_b   1.000
_cell.length_c   1.000
_cell.angle_alpha   90.00
_cell.angle_beta   90.00
_cell.angle_gamma   90.00
#
_symmetry.space_group_name_H-M   'P 1'
#
loop_
_entity.id
_entity.type
_entity.pdbx_description
1 polymer ?
#
loop_
_entity_poly.entity_id
_entity_poly.type
_entity_poly.pdbx_seq_one_letter_code
_entity_poly.pdbx_strand_id
1 'polypeptide(L)'
;MFEGSKFNWENYHRYEYREVLVEVRDAPTPAQVAAGEPGTAHRFRVDSYDPGEAIVSRKDTQLAEVKPSTARSYIDEVVRKYNPSNSGLRVLGTDSNAAQFGDRSPQIVGRPLRGQMTLEIPVQPGGVPQAVLDYADRWNVRIQDVTGRVYESEY
;
A
#
# COMPACT_ATOMS: atom_id res chain seq x y z
N MET A 1 17.03 1.05 -16.73
CA MET A 1 16.10 1.34 -15.63
C MET A 1 14.72 0.91 -16.11
N PHE A 2 14.04 0.01 -15.40
CA PHE A 2 12.69 -0.45 -15.79
C PHE A 2 11.68 0.70 -15.63
N GLU A 3 10.70 0.80 -16.53
CA GLU A 3 9.73 1.93 -16.58
C GLU A 3 9.04 2.18 -15.23
N GLY A 4 8.57 1.12 -14.56
CA GLY A 4 7.94 1.25 -13.23
C GLY A 4 8.87 1.79 -12.13
N SER A 5 10.18 1.53 -12.19
CA SER A 5 11.13 2.10 -11.22
C SER A 5 11.34 3.59 -11.46
N LYS A 6 11.29 4.03 -12.73
CA LYS A 6 11.35 5.45 -13.09
C LYS A 6 10.08 6.18 -12.62
N PHE A 7 8.90 5.60 -12.87
CA PHE A 7 7.63 6.15 -12.42
C PHE A 7 7.57 6.32 -10.89
N ASN A 8 8.03 5.33 -10.11
CA ASN A 8 8.10 5.49 -8.66
C ASN A 8 9.03 6.65 -8.24
N TRP A 9 10.19 6.76 -8.89
CA TRP A 9 11.17 7.81 -8.58
C TRP A 9 10.69 9.22 -8.95
N GLU A 10 9.89 9.38 -10.00
CA GLU A 10 9.34 10.67 -10.40
C GLU A 10 8.22 11.16 -9.46
N ASN A 11 7.62 10.26 -8.68
CA ASN A 11 6.37 10.55 -7.96
C ASN A 11 6.48 10.41 -6.42
N TYR A 12 7.58 9.86 -5.87
CA TYR A 12 7.71 9.66 -4.42
C TYR A 12 7.64 10.94 -3.58
N HIS A 13 8.04 12.07 -4.15
CA HIS A 13 8.17 13.35 -3.44
C HIS A 13 6.82 13.98 -3.03
N ARG A 14 5.69 13.35 -3.38
CA ARG A 14 4.34 13.83 -3.03
C ARG A 14 3.86 13.42 -1.65
N TYR A 15 4.63 12.55 -0.98
CA TYR A 15 4.32 12.02 0.34
C TYR A 15 5.50 12.26 1.28
N GLU A 16 5.22 12.27 2.58
CA GLU A 16 6.20 12.57 3.63
C GLU A 16 7.26 11.47 3.71
N TYR A 17 6.83 10.21 3.63
CA TYR A 17 7.71 9.05 3.72
C TYR A 17 7.64 8.18 2.45
N ARG A 18 8.78 7.60 2.09
CA ARG A 18 8.97 6.74 0.92
C ARG A 18 9.57 5.40 1.32
N GLU A 19 9.24 4.37 0.54
CA GLU A 19 9.86 3.06 0.66
C GLU A 19 9.82 2.49 2.10
N VAL A 20 8.71 2.68 2.82
CA VAL A 20 8.55 2.28 4.22
C VAL A 20 8.42 0.76 4.33
N LEU A 21 9.26 0.16 5.18
CA LEU A 21 9.20 -1.27 5.44
C LEU A 21 8.08 -1.59 6.45
N VAL A 22 7.26 -2.57 6.13
CA VAL A 22 6.19 -3.08 6.97
C VAL A 22 6.33 -4.58 7.15
N GLU A 23 5.85 -5.08 8.27
CA GLU A 23 5.79 -6.51 8.58
C GLU A 23 4.34 -6.90 8.87
N VAL A 24 3.89 -7.97 8.23
CA VAL A 24 2.68 -8.70 8.60
C VAL A 24 3.13 -9.95 9.33
N ARG A 25 2.67 -10.14 10.55
CA ARG A 25 2.89 -11.38 11.29
C ARG A 25 1.61 -12.21 11.34
N ASP A 26 1.71 -13.44 10.86
CA ASP A 26 0.62 -14.40 10.94
C ASP A 26 0.35 -14.79 12.40
N ALA A 27 -0.85 -15.31 12.65
CA ALA A 27 -1.11 -16.01 13.90
C ALA A 27 -0.18 -17.25 13.96
N PRO A 28 0.46 -17.52 15.11
CA PRO A 28 1.26 -18.73 15.26
C PRO A 28 0.38 -19.97 15.09
N THR A 29 0.89 -20.96 14.37
CA THR A 29 0.24 -22.28 14.28
C THR A 29 0.26 -22.98 15.64
N PRO A 30 -0.60 -23.99 15.88
CA PRO A 30 -0.57 -24.74 17.15
C PRO A 30 0.81 -25.34 17.47
N ALA A 31 1.57 -25.75 16.46
CA ALA A 31 2.94 -26.23 16.63
C ALA A 31 3.89 -25.13 17.10
N GLN A 32 3.82 -23.94 16.49
CA GLN A 32 4.60 -22.78 16.91
C GLN A 32 4.23 -22.33 18.33
N VAL A 33 2.94 -22.33 18.67
CA VAL A 33 2.48 -22.05 20.04
C VAL A 33 3.08 -23.05 21.03
N ALA A 34 3.05 -24.35 20.72
CA ALA A 34 3.61 -25.39 21.59
C ALA A 34 5.14 -25.26 21.76
N ALA A 35 5.83 -24.75 20.74
CA ALA A 35 7.27 -24.49 20.78
C ALA A 35 7.66 -23.11 21.36
N GLY A 36 6.69 -22.26 21.70
CA GLY A 36 6.95 -20.88 22.13
C GLY A 36 7.47 -19.97 21.01
N GLU A 37 7.28 -20.37 19.75
CA GLU A 37 7.74 -19.64 18.57
C GLU A 37 6.67 -18.64 18.10
N PRO A 38 7.08 -17.47 17.58
CA PRO A 38 6.14 -16.52 17.02
C PRO A 38 5.62 -17.00 15.66
N GLY A 39 4.50 -16.42 15.22
CA GLY A 39 4.00 -16.64 13.87
C GLY A 39 4.95 -16.10 12.80
N THR A 40 4.78 -16.61 11.59
CA THR A 40 5.60 -16.28 10.43
C THR A 40 5.48 -14.80 10.08
N ALA A 41 6.62 -14.16 9.82
CA ALA A 41 6.68 -12.76 9.43
C ALA A 41 6.87 -12.61 7.91
N HIS A 42 6.05 -11.77 7.30
CA HIS A 42 6.14 -11.37 5.90
C HIS A 42 6.48 -9.89 5.83
N ARG A 43 7.51 -9.54 5.05
CA ARG A 43 7.97 -8.15 4.93
C ARG A 43 7.61 -7.60 3.58
N PHE A 44 7.04 -6.41 3.57
CA PHE A 44 6.71 -5.66 2.37
C PHE A 44 7.29 -4.25 2.46
N ARG A 45 7.35 -3.58 1.32
CA ARG A 45 7.81 -2.21 1.20
C ARG A 45 6.72 -1.39 0.55
N VAL A 46 6.18 -0.43 1.29
CA VAL A 46 5.18 0.52 0.81
C VAL A 46 5.90 1.60 0.02
N ASP A 47 5.39 1.97 -1.15
CA ASP A 47 6.06 2.95 -2.03
C ASP A 47 6.09 4.33 -1.38
N SER A 48 4.99 4.76 -0.77
CA SER A 48 4.88 5.98 0.02
C SER A 48 3.88 5.86 1.18
N TYR A 49 4.11 6.59 2.27
CA TYR A 49 3.31 6.51 3.47
C TYR A 49 3.18 7.87 4.17
N ASP A 50 1.95 8.30 4.43
CA ASP A 50 1.65 9.42 5.31
C ASP A 50 0.89 8.87 6.52
N PRO A 51 1.48 8.84 7.73
CA PRO A 51 0.92 8.09 8.84
C PRO A 51 -0.46 8.61 9.26
N GLY A 52 -1.47 7.74 9.15
CA GLY A 52 -2.85 8.07 9.45
C GLY A 52 -3.65 8.62 8.25
N GLU A 53 -2.97 9.03 7.18
CA GLU A 53 -3.59 9.68 6.02
C GLU A 53 -3.61 8.75 4.80
N ALA A 54 -2.45 8.25 4.36
CA ALA A 54 -2.32 7.52 3.10
C ALA A 54 -1.29 6.38 3.16
N ILE A 55 -1.65 5.25 2.56
CA ILE A 55 -0.77 4.10 2.31
C ILE A 55 -0.77 3.88 0.80
N VAL A 56 0.33 4.25 0.15
CA VAL A 56 0.35 4.39 -1.32
C VAL A 56 1.19 3.31 -1.95
N SER A 57 0.58 2.60 -2.90
CA SER A 57 1.29 1.72 -3.82
C SER A 57 1.08 2.18 -5.25
N ARG A 58 2.15 2.18 -6.05
CA ARG A 58 2.14 2.70 -7.42
C ARG A 58 2.07 1.58 -8.44
N LYS A 59 1.31 1.81 -9.51
CA LYS A 59 1.35 0.99 -10.73
C LYS A 59 1.41 1.90 -11.95
N ASP A 60 2.50 1.78 -12.70
CA ASP A 60 2.66 2.48 -13.97
C ASP A 60 1.87 1.77 -15.06
N THR A 61 0.56 2.00 -15.11
CA THR A 61 -0.35 1.27 -16.01
C THR A 61 -1.60 2.10 -16.32
N GLN A 62 -2.01 2.07 -17.58
CA GLN A 62 -3.34 2.52 -17.99
C GLN A 62 -4.36 1.42 -17.67
N LEU A 63 -5.21 1.63 -16.67
CA LEU A 63 -6.14 0.61 -16.18
C LEU A 63 -7.19 0.21 -17.23
N ALA A 64 -7.52 1.12 -18.14
CA ALA A 64 -8.39 0.84 -19.29
C ALA A 64 -7.74 -0.04 -20.36
N GLU A 65 -6.41 -0.14 -20.40
CA GLU A 65 -5.66 -0.89 -21.43
C GLU A 65 -5.31 -2.32 -20.99
N VAL A 66 -5.57 -2.67 -19.73
CA VAL A 66 -5.37 -4.02 -19.20
C VAL A 66 -6.68 -4.77 -19.05
N LYS A 67 -6.59 -6.09 -18.91
CA LYS A 67 -7.76 -6.92 -18.60
C LYS A 67 -8.33 -6.49 -17.23
N PRO A 68 -9.67 -6.50 -17.05
CA PRO A 68 -10.28 -6.19 -15.76
C PRO A 68 -9.72 -7.03 -14.61
N SER A 69 -9.40 -8.31 -14.84
CA SER A 69 -8.76 -9.19 -13.86
C SER A 69 -7.37 -8.71 -13.42
N THR A 70 -6.61 -8.10 -14.33
CA THR A 70 -5.28 -7.54 -14.05
C THR A 70 -5.40 -6.25 -13.24
N ALA A 71 -6.34 -5.37 -13.57
CA ALA A 71 -6.60 -4.18 -12.76
C ALA A 71 -7.04 -4.56 -11.33
N ARG A 72 -7.90 -5.57 -11.20
CA ARG A 72 -8.33 -6.10 -9.88
C ARG A 72 -7.18 -6.70 -9.09
N SER A 73 -6.25 -7.41 -9.73
CA SER A 73 -5.12 -8.00 -9.02
C SER A 73 -4.18 -6.94 -8.42
N TYR A 74 -4.10 -5.75 -8.99
CA TYR A 74 -3.39 -4.62 -8.38
C TYR A 74 -4.07 -4.16 -7.08
N ILE A 75 -5.40 -4.07 -7.07
CA ILE A 75 -6.20 -3.74 -5.88
C ILE A 75 -6.02 -4.84 -4.83
N ASP A 76 -6.14 -6.10 -5.22
CA ASP A 76 -5.95 -7.26 -4.34
C ASP A 76 -4.54 -7.27 -3.72
N GLU A 77 -3.53 -6.85 -4.47
CA GLU A 77 -2.17 -6.73 -3.98
C GLU A 77 -2.06 -5.68 -2.86
N VAL A 78 -2.69 -4.51 -3.04
CA VAL A 78 -2.74 -3.46 -2.01
C VAL A 78 -3.45 -3.99 -0.77
N VAL A 79 -4.64 -4.57 -0.92
CA VAL A 79 -5.43 -5.09 0.20
C VAL A 79 -4.65 -6.17 0.96
N ARG A 80 -4.11 -7.16 0.25
CA ARG A 80 -3.40 -8.28 0.88
C ARG A 80 -2.18 -7.83 1.67
N LYS A 81 -1.43 -6.85 1.15
CA LYS A 81 -0.18 -6.40 1.77
C LYS A 81 -0.38 -5.33 2.84
N TYR A 82 -1.36 -4.46 2.67
CA TYR A 82 -1.42 -3.17 3.35
C TYR A 82 -2.74 -2.88 4.07
N ASN A 83 -3.67 -3.83 4.14
CA ASN A 83 -4.96 -3.64 4.83
C ASN A 83 -4.77 -3.31 6.33
N PRO A 84 -5.13 -2.09 6.77
CA PRO A 84 -4.98 -1.66 8.17
C PRO A 84 -5.81 -2.47 9.18
N SER A 85 -6.81 -3.22 8.72
CA SER A 85 -7.63 -4.10 9.57
C SER A 85 -6.87 -5.35 10.01
N ASN A 86 -5.72 -5.64 9.40
CA ASN A 86 -4.86 -6.75 9.83
C ASN A 86 -4.11 -6.36 11.11
N SER A 87 -4.49 -6.96 12.25
CA SER A 87 -3.86 -6.70 13.55
C SER A 87 -2.37 -7.08 13.63
N GLY A 88 -1.90 -7.94 12.72
CA GLY A 88 -0.51 -8.35 12.58
C GLY A 88 0.34 -7.41 11.71
N LEU A 89 -0.28 -6.45 11.01
CA LEU A 89 0.41 -5.51 10.12
C LEU A 89 0.95 -4.29 10.91
N ARG A 90 2.26 -4.07 10.86
CA ARG A 90 2.95 -2.99 11.58
C ARG A 90 4.06 -2.36 10.76
N VAL A 91 4.40 -1.12 11.08
CA VAL A 91 5.62 -0.48 10.56
C VAL A 91 6.83 -1.14 11.21
N LEU A 92 7.77 -1.65 10.40
CA LEU A 92 8.90 -2.41 10.89
C LEU A 92 9.93 -1.52 11.58
N GLY A 93 10.51 -1.99 12.69
CA GLY A 93 11.57 -1.29 13.44
C GLY A 93 12.95 -1.50 12.84
N THR A 94 13.22 -0.85 11.71
CA THR A 94 14.57 -0.78 11.12
C THR A 94 15.18 0.60 11.34
N ASP A 95 16.52 0.67 11.35
CA ASP A 95 17.24 1.94 11.42
C ASP A 95 16.86 2.89 10.27
N SER A 96 16.58 2.33 9.09
CA SER A 96 16.14 3.10 7.92
C SER A 96 14.77 3.74 8.11
N ASN A 97 13.80 3.00 8.65
CA ASN A 97 12.48 3.57 8.98
C ASN A 97 12.62 4.62 10.09
N ALA A 98 13.35 4.30 11.17
CA ALA A 98 13.54 5.21 12.31
C ALA A 98 14.21 6.52 11.88
N ALA A 99 15.27 6.46 11.07
CA ALA A 99 15.95 7.64 10.55
C ALA A 99 15.04 8.51 9.66
N GLN A 100 14.17 7.87 8.87
CA GLN A 100 13.23 8.58 7.99
C GLN A 100 12.13 9.30 8.78
N PHE A 101 11.63 8.69 9.86
CA PHE A 101 10.59 9.29 10.71
C PHE A 101 11.13 10.30 11.72
N GLY A 102 12.43 10.28 12.02
CA GLY A 102 13.07 11.17 13.00
C GLY A 102 12.36 11.13 14.35
N ASP A 103 12.01 12.30 14.88
CA ASP A 103 11.33 12.45 16.18
C ASP A 103 9.95 11.77 16.23
N ARG A 104 9.33 11.50 15.07
CA ARG A 104 8.04 10.79 14.97
C ARG A 104 8.17 9.26 15.03
N SER A 105 9.39 8.74 15.06
CA SER A 105 9.67 7.30 15.08
C SER A 105 8.93 6.55 16.21
N PRO A 106 8.90 7.02 17.48
CA PRO A 106 8.21 6.32 18.57
C PRO A 106 6.69 6.17 18.40
N GLN A 107 6.07 7.06 17.61
CA GLN A 107 4.63 7.06 17.32
C GLN A 107 4.29 6.27 16.05
N ILE A 108 5.28 5.89 15.23
CA ILE A 108 5.07 5.21 13.94
C ILE A 108 5.67 3.80 13.94
N VAL A 109 6.93 3.64 14.34
CA VAL A 109 7.64 2.36 14.32
C VAL A 109 7.03 1.38 15.34
N GLY A 110 6.83 0.14 14.91
CA GLY A 110 6.20 -0.92 15.70
C GLY A 110 4.70 -0.75 15.91
N ARG A 111 4.11 0.36 15.44
CA ARG A 111 2.68 0.64 15.50
C ARG A 111 1.96 0.03 14.29
N PRO A 112 0.65 -0.24 14.41
CA PRO A 112 -0.16 -0.67 13.28
C PRO A 112 -0.06 0.32 12.12
N LEU A 113 0.02 -0.20 10.89
CA LEU A 113 -0.06 0.63 9.69
C LEU A 113 -1.46 1.25 9.59
N ARG A 114 -1.55 2.55 9.36
CA ARG A 114 -2.84 3.28 9.32
C ARG A 114 -2.86 4.31 8.21
N GLY A 115 -4.02 4.46 7.56
CA GLY A 115 -4.25 5.43 6.50
C GLY A 115 -5.19 4.85 5.43
N GLN A 116 -5.58 5.70 4.48
CA GLN A 116 -6.34 5.28 3.31
C GLN A 116 -5.44 4.45 2.39
N MET A 117 -5.84 3.23 2.05
CA MET A 117 -5.16 2.47 1.01
C MET A 117 -5.38 3.18 -0.33
N THR A 118 -4.29 3.48 -1.03
CA THR A 118 -4.32 4.21 -2.30
C THR A 118 -3.50 3.47 -3.36
N LEU A 119 -4.15 3.18 -4.49
CA LEU A 119 -3.50 2.76 -5.72
C LEU A 119 -3.23 4.00 -6.57
N GLU A 120 -1.97 4.44 -6.60
CA GLU A 120 -1.54 5.59 -7.38
C GLU A 120 -1.10 5.19 -8.80
N ILE A 121 -1.68 5.82 -9.81
CA ILE A 121 -1.51 5.46 -11.23
C ILE A 121 -1.16 6.69 -12.10
N PRO A 122 -0.68 6.53 -13.33
CA PRO A 122 -0.61 7.65 -14.28
C PRO A 122 -2.00 8.25 -14.53
N VAL A 123 -2.03 9.49 -15.03
CA VAL A 123 -3.28 10.09 -15.56
C VAL A 123 -3.94 9.11 -16.53
N GLN A 124 -5.25 8.97 -16.44
CA GLN A 124 -6.06 8.06 -17.27
C GLN A 124 -6.89 8.89 -18.26
N PRO A 125 -6.42 9.18 -19.48
CA PRO A 125 -7.15 10.01 -20.43
C PRO A 125 -8.54 9.47 -20.79
N GLY A 126 -8.66 8.14 -20.86
CA GLY A 126 -9.93 7.44 -21.10
C GLY A 126 -10.76 7.19 -19.84
N GLY A 127 -10.32 7.69 -18.68
CA GLY A 127 -10.89 7.36 -17.38
C GLY A 127 -10.52 5.96 -16.90
N VAL A 128 -10.96 5.64 -15.67
CA VAL A 128 -10.82 4.30 -15.10
C VAL A 128 -12.11 3.53 -15.38
N PRO A 129 -12.05 2.26 -15.83
CA PRO A 129 -13.26 1.47 -16.05
C PRO A 129 -14.11 1.36 -14.77
N GLN A 130 -15.42 1.60 -14.89
CA GLN A 130 -16.36 1.60 -13.76
C GLN A 130 -16.28 0.33 -12.91
N ALA A 131 -16.21 -0.85 -13.55
CA ALA A 131 -16.10 -2.13 -12.85
C ALA A 131 -14.81 -2.31 -12.02
N VAL A 132 -13.78 -1.49 -12.26
CA VAL A 132 -12.56 -1.42 -11.46
C VAL A 132 -12.76 -0.48 -10.27
N LEU A 133 -13.42 0.66 -10.48
CA LEU A 133 -13.80 1.59 -9.41
C LEU A 133 -14.73 0.92 -8.39
N ASP A 134 -15.79 0.25 -8.85
CA ASP A 134 -16.71 -0.53 -7.99
C ASP A 134 -15.98 -1.63 -7.19
N TYR A 135 -14.90 -2.17 -7.75
CA TYR A 135 -14.10 -3.17 -7.06
C TYR A 135 -13.20 -2.53 -6.01
N ALA A 136 -12.57 -1.40 -6.32
CA ALA A 136 -11.74 -0.64 -5.39
C ALA A 136 -12.54 -0.16 -4.18
N ASP A 137 -13.74 0.39 -4.41
CA ASP A 137 -14.60 0.90 -3.35
C ASP A 137 -15.09 -0.19 -2.39
N ARG A 138 -15.43 -1.38 -2.90
CA ARG A 138 -15.75 -2.55 -2.05
C ARG A 138 -14.64 -2.93 -1.08
N TRP A 139 -13.39 -2.68 -1.46
CA TRP A 139 -12.22 -2.95 -0.64
C TRP A 139 -11.67 -1.71 0.07
N ASN A 140 -12.37 -0.58 -0.02
CA ASN A 140 -11.95 0.72 0.48
C ASN A 140 -10.52 1.08 0.01
N VAL A 141 -10.24 0.89 -1.28
CA VAL A 141 -9.00 1.30 -1.93
C VAL A 141 -9.29 2.51 -2.81
N ARG A 142 -8.63 3.63 -2.55
CA ARG A 142 -8.71 4.85 -3.37
C ARG A 142 -7.90 4.66 -4.64
N ILE A 143 -8.48 4.95 -5.80
CA ILE A 143 -7.73 5.10 -7.05
C ILE A 143 -7.46 6.58 -7.28
N GLN A 144 -6.18 6.94 -7.36
CA GLN A 144 -5.74 8.33 -7.53
C GLN A 144 -4.66 8.38 -8.60
N ASP A 145 -4.66 9.40 -9.46
CA ASP A 145 -3.53 9.61 -10.35
C ASP A 145 -2.44 10.51 -9.75
N VAL A 146 -1.29 10.55 -10.42
CA VAL A 146 -0.14 11.39 -10.07
C VAL A 146 -0.43 12.88 -9.97
N THR A 147 -1.55 13.39 -10.51
CA THR A 147 -1.93 14.80 -10.36
C THR A 147 -2.77 15.07 -9.11
N GLY A 148 -3.12 14.02 -8.36
CA GLY A 148 -3.99 14.10 -7.19
C GLY A 148 -5.47 13.90 -7.52
N ARG A 149 -5.82 13.66 -8.79
CA ARG A 149 -7.20 13.37 -9.16
C ARG A 149 -7.61 12.00 -8.63
N VAL A 150 -8.66 11.98 -7.82
CA VAL A 150 -9.30 10.75 -7.36
C VAL A 150 -10.34 10.32 -8.39
N TYR A 151 -10.40 9.02 -8.66
CA TYR A 151 -11.43 8.39 -9.48
C TYR A 151 -12.38 7.65 -8.54
N GLU A 152 -13.67 7.97 -8.61
CA GLU A 152 -14.71 7.45 -7.72
C GLU A 152 -15.73 6.66 -8.53
N SER A 153 -16.32 5.62 -7.93
CA SER A 153 -17.45 4.93 -8.55
C SER A 153 -18.68 5.84 -8.62
N GLU A 154 -19.36 5.85 -9.76
CA GLU A 154 -20.69 6.44 -9.89
C GLU A 154 -21.81 5.52 -9.35
N TYR A 155 -21.86 5.23 -8.05
CA TYR A 155 -23.02 4.56 -7.41
C TYR A 155 -23.29 5.02 -5.97
#